data_AF-A0A0R2VEY1-F1
#
_entry.id   AF-A0A0R2VEY1-F1
#
_cell.length_a   1.000
_cell.length_b   1.000
_cell.length_c   1.000
_cell.angle_alpha   90.00
_cell.angle_beta   90.00
_cell.angle_gamma   90.00
#
_symmetry.space_group_name_H-M   'P 1'
#
loop_
_entity.id
_entity.type
_entity.pdbx_description
1 polymer ?
#
loop_
_entity_poly.entity_id
_entity_poly.type
_entity_poly.pdbx_seq_one_letter_code
_entity_poly.pdbx_strand_id
1 'polypeptide(L)'
;MKKTSIGLLALTLVLLTASCKNKEQTDTDNQVVASDSLDIAGDSDIFFADEVDIAEEDIPAPKDNEIVLRFNPPKGVTYSTKMKTVTNIRQSMFDQSSSSLMDISTNNKIKVLENIPGKSITLSSTVSYFKAMMKQDTISAGFESGKPSKDPEIDMMRQILDCYINMPIDITMDRNAEVIGIKGIEAVQGKIAEKLGNEAVTASMQMSDMNQEVVNSFVAFPPKPVANGDSWATVDSVDMGGFPTIMRNTFTLQRYDAQYAWVDVYSNFSIDKDMLRSLGGSGDEVTMTGYQKGTMKVERESGWSMESNLEQKLNLNMEAQGQKMSISITGTSTLTTTR
;
A
#
# COMPACT_ATOMS: atom_id res chain seq x y z
N MET A 1 -21.53 -8.59 24.04
CA MET A 1 -21.19 -9.16 22.72
C MET A 1 -21.15 -8.15 21.56
N LYS A 2 -21.64 -6.89 21.67
CA LYS A 2 -21.53 -5.91 20.55
C LYS A 2 -20.20 -5.15 20.44
N LYS A 3 -19.42 -5.01 21.53
CA LYS A 3 -18.16 -4.23 21.53
C LYS A 3 -16.97 -4.92 20.84
N THR A 4 -17.01 -6.23 20.65
CA THR A 4 -15.93 -7.00 20.00
C THR A 4 -15.91 -6.86 18.48
N SER A 5 -17.02 -6.47 17.84
CA SER A 5 -17.07 -6.28 16.38
C SER A 5 -16.40 -4.97 15.90
N ILE A 6 -16.24 -3.98 16.79
CA ILE A 6 -15.75 -2.63 16.44
C ILE A 6 -14.22 -2.61 16.29
N GLY A 7 -13.49 -3.23 17.23
CA GLY A 7 -12.03 -3.35 17.15
C GLY A 7 -11.57 -4.13 15.91
N LEU A 8 -12.42 -5.03 15.43
CA LEU A 8 -12.17 -5.85 14.25
C LEU A 8 -12.30 -5.08 12.93
N LEU A 9 -13.22 -4.11 12.87
CA LEU A 9 -13.47 -3.29 11.69
C LEU A 9 -12.34 -2.28 11.48
N ALA A 10 -11.77 -1.75 12.57
CA ALA A 10 -10.56 -0.93 12.54
C ALA A 10 -9.34 -1.73 12.07
N LEU A 11 -9.09 -2.92 12.64
CA LEU A 11 -7.96 -3.77 12.24
C LEU A 11 -8.03 -4.20 10.77
N THR A 12 -9.25 -4.44 10.25
CA THR A 12 -9.48 -4.84 8.86
C THR A 12 -9.22 -3.70 7.85
N LEU A 13 -9.55 -2.47 8.21
CA LEU A 13 -9.30 -1.30 7.35
C LEU A 13 -7.79 -1.03 7.26
N VAL A 14 -7.06 -1.18 8.38
CA VAL A 14 -5.60 -1.00 8.44
C VAL A 14 -4.86 -2.08 7.63
N LEU A 15 -5.36 -3.33 7.59
CA LEU A 15 -4.75 -4.41 6.80
C LEU A 15 -4.84 -4.20 5.27
N LEU A 16 -5.70 -3.30 4.80
CA LEU A 16 -5.80 -2.93 3.38
C LEU A 16 -4.96 -1.70 3.01
N THR A 17 -4.54 -0.92 3.99
CA THR A 17 -3.74 0.29 3.82
C THR A 17 -2.36 0.06 4.43
N ALA A 18 -1.54 -0.73 3.74
CA ALA A 18 -0.15 -0.97 4.09
C ALA A 18 0.63 0.35 4.22
N SER A 19 1.09 0.69 5.44
CA SER A 19 1.83 1.93 5.77
C SER A 19 3.34 1.75 5.57
N CYS A 20 4.11 2.83 5.35
CA CYS A 20 5.55 2.77 5.04
C CYS A 20 6.44 3.37 6.15
N LYS A 21 7.62 2.74 6.27
CA LYS A 21 8.91 3.10 6.90
C LYS A 21 9.00 4.38 7.74
N ASN A 22 9.21 4.21 9.04
CA ASN A 22 10.11 5.08 9.81
C ASN A 22 11.54 4.54 9.68
N LYS A 23 12.43 5.24 8.98
CA LYS A 23 13.88 5.04 9.13
C LYS A 23 14.26 5.79 10.42
N GLU A 24 14.41 5.07 11.53
CA GLU A 24 15.15 5.62 12.67
C GLU A 24 16.60 5.87 12.23
N GLN A 25 17.04 7.10 12.45
CA GLN A 25 18.39 7.56 12.20
C GLN A 25 19.33 6.91 13.22
N THR A 26 19.94 5.77 12.88
CA THR A 26 21.09 5.25 13.65
C THR A 26 22.31 6.10 13.33
N ASP A 27 22.57 7.07 14.20
CA ASP A 27 23.86 7.74 14.30
C ASP A 27 24.89 6.74 14.87
N THR A 28 26.03 6.66 14.20
CA THR A 28 27.18 5.78 14.45
C THR A 28 27.79 5.92 15.85
N ASP A 29 28.15 4.81 16.51
CA ASP A 29 29.54 4.56 16.90
C ASP A 29 29.85 3.10 17.35
N ASN A 30 31.04 2.66 16.98
CA ASN A 30 31.89 1.60 17.55
C ASN A 30 31.72 0.08 17.25
N GLN A 31 32.81 -0.40 16.63
CA GLN A 31 33.58 -1.63 16.84
C GLN A 31 33.06 -2.97 16.32
N VAL A 32 33.53 -3.27 15.11
CA VAL A 32 33.71 -4.62 14.57
C VAL A 32 34.71 -5.39 15.45
N VAL A 33 34.22 -6.40 16.15
CA VAL A 33 35.02 -7.56 16.56
C VAL A 33 34.46 -8.77 15.84
N ALA A 34 35.31 -9.37 15.00
CA ALA A 34 35.02 -10.59 14.28
C ALA A 34 34.97 -11.80 15.22
N SER A 35 33.98 -12.66 15.04
CA SER A 35 34.12 -14.10 15.32
C SER A 35 33.09 -14.93 14.53
N ASP A 36 33.63 -15.64 13.55
CA ASP A 36 33.37 -17.02 13.13
C ASP A 36 31.95 -17.63 13.13
N SER A 37 31.58 -17.98 11.89
CA SER A 37 31.07 -19.27 11.40
C SER A 37 29.71 -19.77 11.90
N LEU A 38 28.77 -19.90 10.95
CA LEU A 38 27.98 -21.12 10.78
C LEU A 38 27.42 -21.20 9.35
N ASP A 39 27.83 -22.27 8.66
CA ASP A 39 27.36 -22.72 7.36
C ASP A 39 25.84 -22.95 7.36
N ILE A 40 25.13 -22.31 6.43
CA ILE A 40 23.89 -22.87 5.88
C ILE A 40 23.92 -22.70 4.36
N ALA A 41 24.11 -23.83 3.68
CA ALA A 41 23.98 -24.00 2.25
C ALA A 41 22.50 -23.86 1.83
N GLY A 42 22.26 -23.09 0.78
CA GLY A 42 20.93 -22.86 0.20
C GLY A 42 20.98 -21.76 -0.85
N ASP A 43 21.88 -21.93 -1.81
CA ASP A 43 22.26 -20.98 -2.85
C ASP A 43 21.12 -20.76 -3.86
N SER A 44 20.42 -19.64 -3.71
CA SER A 44 19.88 -18.88 -4.82
C SER A 44 20.23 -17.43 -4.55
N ASP A 45 21.29 -16.94 -5.19
CA ASP A 45 21.72 -15.54 -5.21
C ASP A 45 20.52 -14.60 -5.48
N ILE A 46 19.91 -14.10 -4.40
CA ILE A 46 19.02 -12.94 -4.47
C ILE A 46 19.96 -11.75 -4.51
N PHE A 47 20.17 -11.20 -5.71
CA PHE A 47 20.82 -9.91 -5.89
C PHE A 47 19.99 -8.85 -5.17
N PHE A 48 20.42 -8.45 -3.98
CA PHE A 48 20.02 -7.19 -3.40
C PHE A 48 20.72 -6.10 -4.19
N ALA A 49 19.97 -5.36 -5.00
CA ALA A 49 20.49 -4.12 -5.55
C ALA A 49 20.67 -3.16 -4.37
N ASP A 50 21.92 -2.80 -4.06
CA ASP A 50 22.23 -1.67 -3.19
C ASP A 50 21.43 -0.44 -3.66
N GLU A 51 21.01 0.42 -2.72
CA GLU A 51 20.35 1.71 -2.99
C GLU A 51 21.19 2.51 -4.00
N VAL A 52 20.85 2.42 -5.30
CA VAL A 52 21.49 3.22 -6.35
C VAL A 52 20.72 4.53 -6.41
N ASP A 53 21.38 5.61 -5.98
CA ASP A 53 20.93 6.98 -6.22
C ASP A 53 21.13 7.29 -7.72
N ILE A 54 20.15 6.92 -8.55
CA ILE A 54 20.26 7.09 -10.01
C ILE A 54 19.90 8.54 -10.35
N ALA A 55 20.92 9.41 -10.36
CA ALA A 55 20.79 10.70 -11.02
C ALA A 55 20.34 10.49 -12.48
N GLU A 56 19.45 11.36 -12.97
CA GLU A 56 18.77 11.24 -14.27
C GLU A 56 19.71 11.11 -15.49
N GLU A 57 21.02 11.37 -15.31
CA GLU A 57 22.05 11.31 -16.35
C GLU A 57 22.66 9.92 -16.61
N ASP A 58 22.43 8.90 -15.77
CA ASP A 58 23.15 7.61 -15.87
C ASP A 58 22.34 6.40 -16.40
N ILE A 59 21.10 6.61 -16.87
CA ILE A 59 20.34 5.50 -17.49
C ILE A 59 20.92 5.21 -18.89
N PRO A 60 21.44 4.01 -19.16
CA PRO A 60 21.98 3.68 -20.46
C PRO A 60 20.89 3.79 -21.55
N ALA A 61 21.29 4.20 -22.75
CA ALA A 61 20.37 4.28 -23.87
C ALA A 61 19.74 2.90 -24.17
N PRO A 62 18.43 2.80 -24.44
CA PRO A 62 17.78 1.55 -24.78
C PRO A 62 18.31 1.01 -26.12
N LYS A 63 18.48 -0.30 -26.22
CA LYS A 63 18.66 -0.99 -27.51
C LYS A 63 17.34 -1.06 -28.29
N ASP A 64 17.40 -1.46 -29.56
CA ASP A 64 16.24 -1.52 -30.47
C ASP A 64 15.03 -2.32 -29.95
N ASN A 65 15.24 -3.24 -29.01
CA ASN A 65 14.22 -4.11 -28.40
C ASN A 65 13.96 -3.83 -26.91
N GLU A 66 14.48 -2.72 -26.39
CA GLU A 66 14.34 -2.33 -24.99
C GLU A 66 13.49 -1.05 -24.87
N ILE A 67 12.89 -0.84 -23.71
CA ILE A 67 12.21 0.41 -23.36
C ILE A 67 12.70 0.92 -22.01
N VAL A 68 12.73 2.25 -21.89
CA VAL A 68 12.85 2.91 -20.58
C VAL A 68 11.45 3.04 -20.00
N LEU A 69 11.21 2.42 -18.84
CA LEU A 69 9.98 2.56 -18.07
C LEU A 69 10.31 3.35 -16.80
N ARG A 70 9.66 4.50 -16.59
CA ARG A 70 9.92 5.38 -15.43
C ARG A 70 8.70 6.22 -15.07
N PHE A 71 8.61 6.66 -13.82
CA PHE A 71 7.61 7.63 -13.40
C PHE A 71 7.99 9.05 -13.83
N ASN A 72 7.32 9.56 -14.85
CA ASN A 72 7.56 10.90 -15.37
C ASN A 72 6.26 11.58 -15.86
N PRO A 73 5.27 11.79 -14.98
CA PRO A 73 3.99 12.35 -15.39
C PRO A 73 4.12 13.83 -15.78
N PRO A 74 3.50 14.29 -16.88
CA PRO A 74 3.62 15.68 -17.29
C PRO A 74 2.94 16.62 -16.30
N LYS A 75 3.59 17.76 -15.99
CA LYS A 75 3.02 18.81 -15.14
C LYS A 75 1.66 19.29 -15.68
N GLY A 76 0.72 19.50 -14.77
CA GLY A 76 -0.61 20.03 -15.07
C GLY A 76 -1.64 18.99 -15.50
N VAL A 77 -1.21 17.75 -15.79
CA VAL A 77 -2.11 16.66 -16.14
C VAL A 77 -2.92 16.23 -14.91
N THR A 78 -4.18 15.87 -15.13
CA THR A 78 -5.04 15.28 -14.11
C THR A 78 -5.39 13.86 -14.51
N TYR A 79 -5.29 12.93 -13.57
CA TYR A 79 -5.67 11.54 -13.71
C TYR A 79 -6.87 11.27 -12.81
N SER A 80 -7.90 10.63 -13.35
CA SER A 80 -9.04 10.15 -12.58
C SER A 80 -8.92 8.65 -12.40
N THR A 81 -8.70 8.20 -11.17
CA THR A 81 -8.56 6.78 -10.84
C THR A 81 -9.84 6.27 -10.21
N LYS A 82 -10.22 5.05 -10.56
CA LYS A 82 -11.26 4.27 -9.91
C LYS A 82 -10.63 3.00 -9.41
N MET A 83 -10.81 2.72 -8.12
CA MET A 83 -10.34 1.50 -7.51
C MET A 83 -11.53 0.73 -6.96
N LYS A 84 -11.50 -0.59 -7.13
CA LYS A 84 -12.43 -1.51 -6.48
C LYS A 84 -11.65 -2.66 -5.89
N THR A 85 -11.87 -2.92 -4.61
CA THR A 85 -11.25 -4.02 -3.87
C THR A 85 -12.34 -4.87 -3.24
N VAL A 86 -12.29 -6.18 -3.48
CA VAL A 86 -13.20 -7.16 -2.87
C VAL A 86 -12.37 -8.17 -2.11
N THR A 87 -12.60 -8.27 -0.82
CA THR A 87 -11.77 -9.07 0.10
C THR A 87 -12.65 -9.96 0.97
N ASN A 88 -12.33 -11.24 1.04
CA ASN A 88 -12.88 -12.18 1.99
C ASN A 88 -11.86 -12.42 3.09
N ILE A 89 -12.28 -12.20 4.33
CA ILE A 89 -11.48 -12.38 5.52
C ILE A 89 -12.12 -13.51 6.33
N ARG A 90 -11.30 -14.49 6.67
CA ARG A 90 -11.67 -15.56 7.60
C ARG A 90 -10.76 -15.46 8.78
N GLN A 91 -11.34 -15.36 9.96
CA GLN A 91 -10.59 -15.34 11.20
C GLN A 91 -11.05 -16.48 12.10
N SER A 92 -10.11 -17.02 12.87
CA SER A 92 -10.36 -18.00 13.92
C SER A 92 -9.68 -17.55 15.20
N MET A 93 -10.42 -17.55 16.30
CA MET A 93 -9.94 -17.23 17.64
C MET A 93 -10.79 -17.98 18.67
N PHE A 94 -10.20 -18.60 19.69
CA PHE A 94 -10.94 -19.33 20.74
C PHE A 94 -11.91 -20.39 20.21
N ASP A 95 -11.50 -21.16 19.19
CA ASP A 95 -12.33 -22.15 18.49
C ASP A 95 -13.59 -21.55 17.82
N GLN A 96 -13.70 -20.23 17.74
CA GLN A 96 -14.74 -19.52 17.00
C GLN A 96 -14.16 -19.02 15.69
N SER A 97 -14.82 -19.38 14.59
CA SER A 97 -14.52 -18.83 13.27
C SER A 97 -15.56 -17.79 12.88
N SER A 98 -15.14 -16.71 12.24
CA SER A 98 -16.05 -15.80 11.54
C SER A 98 -15.50 -15.44 10.17
N SER A 99 -16.40 -15.17 9.22
CA SER A 99 -16.04 -14.73 7.88
C SER A 99 -16.70 -13.38 7.58
N SER A 100 -15.93 -12.47 7.00
CA SER A 100 -16.42 -11.21 6.48
C SER A 100 -16.06 -11.04 5.01
N LEU A 101 -17.00 -10.48 4.25
CA LEU A 101 -16.79 -10.00 2.89
C LEU A 101 -16.77 -8.48 2.93
N MET A 102 -15.72 -7.89 2.38
CA MET A 102 -15.54 -6.45 2.24
C MET A 102 -15.52 -6.08 0.76
N ASP A 103 -16.27 -5.04 0.37
CA ASP A 103 -16.26 -4.45 -0.98
C ASP A 103 -16.03 -2.94 -0.80
N ILE A 104 -14.85 -2.47 -1.20
CA ILE A 104 -14.45 -1.07 -1.16
C ILE A 104 -14.38 -0.53 -2.59
N SER A 105 -14.90 0.66 -2.80
CA SER A 105 -14.79 1.38 -4.08
C SER A 105 -14.44 2.85 -3.82
N THR A 106 -13.42 3.35 -4.50
CA THR A 106 -12.95 4.73 -4.37
C THR A 106 -12.77 5.39 -5.74
N ASN A 107 -13.05 6.68 -5.84
CA ASN A 107 -12.70 7.49 -7.02
C ASN A 107 -11.82 8.66 -6.58
N ASN A 108 -10.63 8.76 -7.15
CA ASN A 108 -9.68 9.83 -6.85
C ASN A 108 -9.39 10.64 -8.12
N LYS A 109 -9.15 11.93 -7.93
CA LYS A 109 -8.56 12.81 -8.93
C LYS A 109 -7.17 13.20 -8.47
N ILE A 110 -6.18 12.96 -9.30
CA ILE A 110 -4.77 13.22 -8.98
C ILE A 110 -4.23 14.19 -10.02
N LYS A 111 -3.88 15.40 -9.59
CA LYS A 111 -3.28 16.42 -10.46
C LYS A 111 -1.78 16.50 -10.23
N VAL A 112 -1.01 16.47 -11.30
CA VAL A 112 0.44 16.71 -11.24
C VAL A 112 0.67 18.20 -11.08
N LEU A 113 1.02 18.64 -9.87
CA LEU A 113 1.31 20.04 -9.59
C LEU A 113 2.70 20.41 -10.10
N GLU A 114 3.68 19.58 -9.80
CA GLU A 114 5.08 19.77 -10.17
C GLU A 114 5.73 18.43 -10.51
N ASN A 115 6.65 18.46 -11.46
CA ASN A 115 7.55 17.36 -11.78
C ASN A 115 8.91 18.01 -12.06
N ILE A 116 9.78 18.00 -11.06
CA ILE A 116 11.12 18.59 -11.13
C ILE A 116 12.08 17.47 -11.54
N PRO A 117 12.66 17.52 -12.76
CA PRO A 117 13.59 16.52 -13.27
C PRO A 117 14.66 16.14 -12.23
N GLY A 118 14.91 14.85 -12.09
CA GLY A 118 15.90 14.27 -11.15
C GLY A 118 15.64 14.48 -9.66
N LYS A 119 14.60 15.22 -9.25
CA LYS A 119 14.41 15.63 -7.85
C LYS A 119 13.14 15.09 -7.21
N SER A 120 11.98 15.61 -7.63
CA SER A 120 10.73 15.33 -6.92
C SER A 120 9.52 15.54 -7.80
N ILE A 121 8.42 14.87 -7.44
CA ILE A 121 7.11 15.03 -8.05
C ILE A 121 6.13 15.43 -6.96
N THR A 122 5.33 16.46 -7.21
CA THR A 122 4.26 16.90 -6.31
C THR A 122 2.92 16.62 -6.97
N LEU A 123 2.09 15.82 -6.32
CA LEU A 123 0.75 15.46 -6.74
C LEU A 123 -0.27 16.08 -5.80
N SER A 124 -1.42 16.51 -6.33
CA SER A 124 -2.60 16.88 -5.53
C SER A 124 -3.64 15.78 -5.70
N SER A 125 -3.86 14.98 -4.65
CA SER A 125 -4.87 13.93 -4.63
C SER A 125 -6.17 14.47 -4.03
N THR A 126 -7.30 14.15 -4.64
CA THR A 126 -8.62 14.52 -4.14
C THR A 126 -9.56 13.32 -4.25
N VAL A 127 -10.00 12.80 -3.11
CA VAL A 127 -11.01 11.74 -3.06
C VAL A 127 -12.37 12.35 -3.40
N SER A 128 -13.03 11.85 -4.45
CA SER A 128 -14.33 12.34 -4.92
C SER A 128 -15.49 11.41 -4.56
N TYR A 129 -15.20 10.15 -4.29
CA TYR A 129 -16.18 9.14 -3.93
C TYR A 129 -15.52 8.06 -3.09
N PHE A 130 -16.24 7.60 -2.06
CA PHE A 130 -15.86 6.45 -1.27
C PHE A 130 -17.10 5.64 -0.91
N LYS A 131 -17.00 4.32 -1.05
CA LYS A 131 -18.00 3.36 -0.57
C LYS A 131 -17.30 2.14 0.01
N ALA A 132 -17.76 1.70 1.17
CA ALA A 132 -17.37 0.41 1.73
C ALA A 132 -18.61 -0.36 2.19
N MET A 133 -18.67 -1.63 1.83
CA MET A 133 -19.66 -2.57 2.28
C MET A 133 -18.96 -3.71 3.00
N MET A 134 -19.46 -4.07 4.17
CA MET A 134 -19.01 -5.22 4.93
C MET A 134 -20.20 -6.14 5.20
N LYS A 135 -20.01 -7.44 4.97
CA LYS A 135 -20.97 -8.47 5.33
C LYS A 135 -20.27 -9.49 6.22
N GLN A 136 -20.73 -9.63 7.44
CA GLN A 136 -20.24 -10.62 8.41
C GLN A 136 -21.44 -11.43 8.91
N ASP A 137 -21.49 -12.72 8.57
CA ASP A 137 -22.59 -13.62 8.90
C ASP A 137 -23.98 -13.03 8.52
N THR A 138 -24.85 -12.78 9.51
CA THR A 138 -26.18 -12.18 9.32
C THR A 138 -26.17 -10.65 9.36
N ILE A 139 -25.03 -10.03 9.63
CA ILE A 139 -24.87 -8.58 9.76
C ILE A 139 -24.31 -8.03 8.45
N SER A 140 -24.99 -7.03 7.88
CA SER A 140 -24.45 -6.23 6.79
C SER A 140 -24.36 -4.78 7.28
N ALA A 141 -23.17 -4.23 7.14
CA ALA A 141 -22.84 -2.85 7.43
C ALA A 141 -22.27 -2.22 6.16
N GLY A 142 -22.39 -0.92 6.01
CA GLY A 142 -21.76 -0.25 4.91
C GLY A 142 -22.07 1.23 4.94
N PHE A 143 -21.22 2.00 4.28
CA PHE A 143 -21.42 3.41 4.13
C PHE A 143 -20.99 3.84 2.74
N GLU A 144 -21.52 4.98 2.34
CA GLU A 144 -21.24 5.63 1.07
C GLU A 144 -21.16 7.13 1.35
N SER A 145 -20.13 7.77 0.80
CA SER A 145 -19.91 9.20 0.98
C SER A 145 -21.16 10.01 0.62
N GLY A 146 -21.57 10.92 1.50
CA GLY A 146 -22.78 11.74 1.33
C GLY A 146 -24.12 11.04 1.58
N LYS A 147 -24.15 9.76 1.99
CA LYS A 147 -25.39 9.04 2.32
C LYS A 147 -25.44 8.65 3.80
N PRO A 148 -26.28 9.31 4.63
CA PRO A 148 -26.38 9.00 6.05
C PRO A 148 -26.69 7.53 6.36
N SER A 149 -26.12 7.01 7.44
CA SER A 149 -26.43 5.69 7.99
C SER A 149 -27.41 5.80 9.17
N LYS A 150 -28.25 4.78 9.35
CA LYS A 150 -29.12 4.66 10.54
C LYS A 150 -28.39 4.13 11.77
N ASP A 151 -27.23 3.49 11.55
CA ASP A 151 -26.36 3.03 12.61
C ASP A 151 -25.42 4.18 13.01
N PRO A 152 -25.47 4.67 14.27
CA PRO A 152 -24.67 5.81 14.69
C PRO A 152 -23.16 5.61 14.57
N GLU A 153 -22.66 4.37 14.76
CA GLU A 153 -21.23 4.08 14.70
C GLU A 153 -20.75 4.11 13.24
N ILE A 154 -21.52 3.50 12.34
CA ILE A 154 -21.25 3.56 10.89
C ILE A 154 -21.38 5.00 10.38
N ASP A 155 -22.36 5.76 10.90
CA ASP A 155 -22.56 7.14 10.48
C ASP A 155 -21.40 8.04 10.91
N MET A 156 -20.83 7.85 12.11
CA MET A 156 -19.64 8.58 12.54
C MET A 156 -18.45 8.34 11.59
N MET A 157 -18.21 7.08 11.20
CA MET A 157 -17.14 6.73 10.25
C MET A 157 -17.37 7.37 8.88
N ARG A 158 -18.62 7.37 8.39
CA ARG A 158 -19.00 8.09 7.18
C ARG A 158 -18.71 9.60 7.33
N GLN A 159 -19.09 10.21 8.45
CA GLN A 159 -18.88 11.64 8.67
C GLN A 159 -17.39 12.02 8.67
N ILE A 160 -16.53 11.17 9.24
CA ILE A 160 -15.07 11.33 9.16
C ILE A 160 -14.64 11.32 7.69
N LEU A 161 -15.05 10.32 6.91
CA LEU A 161 -14.64 10.20 5.50
C LEU A 161 -15.22 11.30 4.60
N ASP A 162 -16.43 11.76 4.85
CA ASP A 162 -17.01 12.93 4.19
C ASP A 162 -16.21 14.22 4.46
N CYS A 163 -15.40 14.26 5.52
CA CYS A 163 -14.47 15.35 5.71
C CYS A 163 -13.30 15.31 4.72
N TYR A 164 -12.85 14.13 4.28
CA TYR A 164 -11.81 13.93 3.26
C TYR A 164 -12.32 14.17 1.83
N ILE A 165 -13.60 13.92 1.57
CA ILE A 165 -14.18 14.10 0.23
C ILE A 165 -14.02 15.55 -0.25
N ASN A 166 -13.51 15.68 -1.47
CA ASN A 166 -13.19 16.93 -2.17
C ASN A 166 -12.16 17.83 -1.46
N MET A 167 -11.42 17.30 -0.49
CA MET A 167 -10.29 17.98 0.11
C MET A 167 -9.00 17.57 -0.63
N PRO A 168 -8.27 18.53 -1.24
CA PRO A 168 -6.98 18.21 -1.84
C PRO A 168 -5.94 17.94 -0.77
N ILE A 169 -5.16 16.87 -0.96
CA ILE A 169 -3.97 16.57 -0.18
C ILE A 169 -2.80 16.54 -1.15
N ASP A 170 -1.82 17.39 -0.89
CA ASP A 170 -0.62 17.46 -1.72
C ASP A 170 0.43 16.50 -1.17
N ILE A 171 0.91 15.60 -2.02
CA ILE A 171 1.91 14.59 -1.72
C ILE A 171 3.14 14.91 -2.57
N THR A 172 4.26 15.18 -1.91
CA THR A 172 5.57 15.30 -2.57
C THR A 172 6.32 14.00 -2.37
N MET A 173 6.76 13.41 -3.48
CA MET A 173 7.60 12.22 -3.49
C MET A 173 8.92 12.48 -4.22
N ASP A 174 9.94 11.70 -3.91
CA ASP A 174 11.19 11.65 -4.66
C ASP A 174 11.06 10.76 -5.92
N ARG A 175 12.19 10.43 -6.56
CA ARG A 175 12.21 9.56 -7.75
C ARG A 175 12.13 8.07 -7.45
N ASN A 176 12.37 7.68 -6.20
CA ASN A 176 12.20 6.32 -5.71
C ASN A 176 10.77 6.06 -5.23
N ALA A 177 9.87 7.03 -5.43
CA ALA A 177 8.48 7.03 -4.94
C ALA A 177 8.38 7.06 -3.40
N GLU A 178 9.42 7.52 -2.70
CA GLU A 178 9.36 7.77 -1.26
C GLU A 178 8.65 9.10 -1.00
N VAL A 179 7.73 9.10 -0.04
CA VAL A 179 7.00 10.31 0.35
C VAL A 179 7.90 11.18 1.23
N ILE A 180 8.27 12.35 0.71
CA ILE A 180 9.12 13.33 1.40
C ILE A 180 8.34 14.52 1.97
N GLY A 181 7.04 14.60 1.69
CA GLY A 181 6.18 15.62 2.27
C GLY A 181 4.70 15.42 1.98
N ILE A 182 3.87 15.80 2.95
CA ILE A 182 2.42 15.84 2.80
C ILE A 182 1.91 17.19 3.30
N LYS A 183 0.98 17.81 2.56
CA LYS A 183 0.33 19.08 2.95
C LYS A 183 -1.18 18.98 2.81
N GLY A 184 -1.91 19.64 3.71
CA GLY A 184 -3.37 19.77 3.64
C GLY A 184 -4.13 18.78 4.53
N ILE A 185 -3.43 17.84 5.18
CA ILE A 185 -4.04 16.94 6.17
C ILE A 185 -4.59 17.74 7.36
N GLU A 186 -3.91 18.81 7.77
CA GLU A 186 -4.30 19.65 8.89
C GLU A 186 -5.68 20.29 8.67
N ALA A 187 -6.00 20.65 7.42
CA ALA A 187 -7.31 21.19 7.07
C ALA A 187 -8.41 20.13 7.21
N VAL A 188 -8.12 18.87 6.88
CA VAL A 188 -9.04 17.74 7.07
C VAL A 188 -9.24 17.48 8.57
N GLN A 189 -8.17 17.41 9.33
CA GLN A 189 -8.22 17.23 10.79
C GLN A 189 -8.99 18.35 11.49
N GLY A 190 -8.78 19.60 11.08
CA GLY A 190 -9.53 20.75 11.59
C GLY A 190 -11.03 20.63 11.31
N LYS A 191 -11.41 20.22 10.09
CA LYS A 191 -12.81 19.98 9.71
C LYS A 191 -13.45 18.83 10.51
N ILE A 192 -12.68 17.78 10.82
CA ILE A 192 -13.11 16.69 11.69
C ILE A 192 -13.31 17.18 13.12
N ALA A 193 -12.33 17.90 13.68
CA ALA A 193 -12.40 18.45 15.03
C ALA A 193 -13.61 19.37 15.22
N GLU A 194 -13.88 20.24 14.24
CA GLU A 194 -15.03 21.16 14.25
C GLU A 194 -16.37 20.41 14.24
N LYS A 195 -16.49 19.35 13.44
CA LYS A 195 -17.75 18.62 13.27
C LYS A 195 -18.01 17.54 14.31
N LEU A 196 -16.96 16.84 14.73
CA LEU A 196 -17.03 15.58 15.47
C LEU A 196 -16.26 15.60 16.79
N GLY A 197 -15.45 16.64 17.03
CA GLY A 197 -14.58 16.76 18.19
C GLY A 197 -13.22 16.06 18.03
N ASN A 198 -12.32 16.30 18.99
CA ASN A 198 -10.92 15.86 18.93
C ASN A 198 -10.74 14.33 19.04
N GLU A 199 -11.69 13.63 19.66
CA GLU A 199 -11.65 12.15 19.74
C GLU A 199 -11.74 11.53 18.33
N ALA A 200 -12.58 12.09 17.46
CA ALA A 200 -12.72 11.64 16.08
C ALA A 200 -11.47 11.93 15.23
N VAL A 201 -10.68 12.96 15.57
CA VAL A 201 -9.39 13.22 14.91
C VAL A 201 -8.40 12.09 15.18
N THR A 202 -8.38 11.57 16.41
CA THR A 202 -7.51 10.44 16.77
C THR A 202 -7.92 9.19 15.99
N ALA A 203 -9.22 8.93 15.87
CA ALA A 203 -9.74 7.85 15.04
C ALA A 203 -9.41 8.03 13.55
N SER A 204 -9.42 9.26 13.03
CA SER A 204 -9.10 9.54 11.63
C SER A 204 -7.62 9.43 11.30
N MET A 205 -6.72 9.58 12.28
CA MET A 205 -5.29 9.35 12.06
C MET A 205 -4.99 7.89 11.68
N GLN A 206 -5.82 6.94 12.13
CA GLN A 206 -5.74 5.55 11.66
C GLN A 206 -6.23 5.37 10.22
N MET A 207 -6.88 6.39 9.64
CA MET A 207 -7.35 6.41 8.25
C MET A 207 -6.47 7.25 7.32
N SER A 208 -5.56 8.08 7.84
CA SER A 208 -4.71 8.94 7.00
C SER A 208 -3.77 8.18 6.08
N ASP A 209 -3.61 6.87 6.28
CA ASP A 209 -2.93 5.94 5.39
C ASP A 209 -3.60 5.80 4.01
N MET A 210 -4.81 6.35 3.81
CA MET A 210 -5.43 6.43 2.47
C MET A 210 -4.57 7.18 1.43
N ASN A 211 -3.71 8.11 1.86
CA ASN A 211 -2.77 8.78 0.95
C ASN A 211 -1.66 7.84 0.47
N GLN A 212 -1.32 6.82 1.26
CA GLN A 212 -0.33 5.82 0.89
C GLN A 212 -0.86 4.91 -0.22
N GLU A 213 -2.18 4.67 -0.31
CA GLU A 213 -2.76 3.93 -1.45
C GLU A 213 -2.44 4.60 -2.80
N VAL A 214 -2.37 5.93 -2.82
CA VAL A 214 -1.98 6.67 -4.02
C VAL A 214 -0.54 6.32 -4.41
N VAL A 215 0.37 6.27 -3.44
CA VAL A 215 1.78 5.94 -3.65
C VAL A 215 1.96 4.48 -4.03
N ASN A 216 1.29 3.56 -3.33
CA ASN A 216 1.33 2.12 -3.58
C ASN A 216 0.70 1.73 -4.94
N SER A 217 -0.04 2.64 -5.60
CA SER A 217 -0.58 2.41 -6.94
C SER A 217 0.46 2.52 -8.06
N PHE A 218 1.65 3.06 -7.74
CA PHE A 218 2.73 3.20 -8.70
C PHE A 218 3.54 1.90 -8.81
N VAL A 219 3.93 1.57 -10.04
CA VAL A 219 4.85 0.47 -10.31
C VAL A 219 6.24 0.88 -9.84
N ALA A 220 6.97 0.00 -9.18
CA ALA A 220 8.39 0.23 -8.99
C ALA A 220 9.10 0.04 -10.33
N PHE A 221 9.87 1.04 -10.77
CA PHE A 221 10.45 1.05 -12.12
C PHE A 221 11.81 0.35 -12.15
N PRO A 222 12.17 -0.30 -13.28
CA PRO A 222 13.48 -0.92 -13.41
C PRO A 222 14.59 0.15 -13.46
N PRO A 223 15.78 -0.13 -12.90
CA PRO A 223 16.90 0.82 -12.91
C PRO A 223 17.55 0.99 -14.29
N LYS A 224 17.19 0.14 -15.26
CA LYS A 224 17.77 0.08 -16.60
C LYS A 224 16.65 -0.15 -17.63
N PRO A 225 16.90 0.14 -18.92
CA PRO A 225 16.01 -0.29 -19.98
C PRO A 225 15.75 -1.80 -19.91
N VAL A 226 14.53 -2.20 -20.23
CA VAL A 226 14.05 -3.59 -20.15
C VAL A 226 13.47 -4.03 -21.49
N ALA A 227 13.76 -5.27 -21.88
CA ALA A 227 13.14 -5.97 -23.01
C ALA A 227 11.98 -6.85 -22.54
N ASN A 228 11.20 -7.38 -23.50
CA ASN A 228 10.15 -8.34 -23.19
C ASN A 228 10.75 -9.60 -22.54
N GLY A 229 10.18 -10.03 -21.42
CA GLY A 229 10.63 -11.15 -20.61
C GLY A 229 11.59 -10.76 -19.49
N ASP A 230 12.13 -9.54 -19.49
CA ASP A 230 13.00 -9.07 -18.41
C ASP A 230 12.20 -8.87 -17.12
N SER A 231 12.84 -9.21 -16.00
CA SER A 231 12.28 -9.05 -14.67
C SER A 231 13.17 -8.17 -13.79
N TRP A 232 12.55 -7.45 -12.87
CA TRP A 232 13.23 -6.71 -11.81
C TRP A 232 12.49 -6.89 -10.50
N ALA A 233 13.18 -6.72 -9.38
CA ALA A 233 12.64 -6.95 -8.06
C ALA A 233 12.78 -5.73 -7.16
N THR A 234 11.85 -5.59 -6.22
CA THR A 234 11.97 -4.64 -5.11
C THR A 234 11.64 -5.31 -3.80
N VAL A 235 12.12 -4.70 -2.71
CA VAL A 235 11.82 -5.13 -1.35
C VAL A 235 11.30 -3.93 -0.59
N ASP A 236 10.02 -4.01 -0.21
CA ASP A 236 9.34 -2.95 0.52
C ASP A 236 9.11 -3.40 1.96
N SER A 237 9.24 -2.47 2.90
CA SER A 237 8.81 -2.66 4.28
C SER A 237 7.47 -1.99 4.46
N VAL A 238 6.46 -2.77 4.81
CA VAL A 238 5.08 -2.32 4.99
C VAL A 238 4.57 -2.68 6.37
N ASP A 239 3.77 -1.82 6.99
CA ASP A 239 3.00 -2.16 8.17
C ASP A 239 1.64 -2.72 7.74
N MET A 240 1.34 -3.95 8.15
CA MET A 240 0.06 -4.59 7.88
C MET A 240 -0.73 -4.75 9.18
N GLY A 241 -1.35 -3.68 9.66
CA GLY A 241 -2.19 -3.77 10.87
C GLY A 241 -1.37 -3.85 12.16
N GLY A 242 -0.24 -3.14 12.23
CA GLY A 242 0.71 -3.19 13.34
C GLY A 242 1.74 -4.32 13.23
N PHE A 243 1.76 -5.04 12.11
CA PHE A 243 2.74 -6.09 11.85
C PHE A 243 3.75 -5.62 10.81
N PRO A 244 5.02 -5.41 11.20
CA PRO A 244 6.06 -5.04 10.25
C PRO A 244 6.27 -6.22 9.29
N THR A 245 6.15 -5.93 8.02
CA THR A 245 6.09 -6.92 6.93
C THR A 245 7.09 -6.56 5.85
N ILE A 246 7.82 -7.57 5.38
CA ILE A 246 8.63 -7.48 4.17
C ILE A 246 7.80 -7.99 3.00
N MET A 247 7.60 -7.13 2.00
CA MET A 247 7.00 -7.45 0.71
C MET A 247 8.09 -7.52 -0.36
N ARG A 248 8.31 -8.70 -0.93
CA ARG A 248 9.26 -8.89 -2.04
C ARG A 248 8.49 -8.94 -3.35
N ASN A 249 8.67 -7.94 -4.20
CA ASN A 249 8.00 -7.85 -5.49
C ASN A 249 8.92 -8.33 -6.61
N THR A 250 8.34 -8.95 -7.61
CA THR A 250 8.97 -9.28 -8.88
C THR A 250 8.05 -8.78 -9.98
N PHE A 251 8.57 -7.88 -10.80
CA PHE A 251 7.91 -7.31 -11.95
C PHE A 251 8.50 -7.95 -13.20
N THR A 252 7.68 -8.26 -14.20
CA THR A 252 8.16 -8.81 -15.49
C THR A 252 7.49 -8.08 -16.64
N LEU A 253 8.29 -7.52 -17.55
CA LEU A 253 7.76 -6.86 -18.74
C LEU A 253 7.27 -7.93 -19.73
N GLN A 254 5.96 -8.08 -19.90
CA GLN A 254 5.41 -9.07 -20.81
C GLN A 254 5.48 -8.62 -22.27
N ARG A 255 5.04 -7.39 -22.52
CA ARG A 255 5.00 -6.77 -23.84
C ARG A 255 4.87 -5.25 -23.73
N TYR A 256 5.15 -4.55 -24.81
CA TYR A 256 4.85 -3.14 -24.97
C TYR A 256 4.48 -2.80 -26.41
N ASP A 257 3.77 -1.70 -26.59
CA ASP A 257 3.53 -1.05 -27.89
C ASP A 257 3.96 0.42 -27.82
N ALA A 258 3.55 1.24 -28.79
CA ALA A 258 3.90 2.67 -28.83
C ALA A 258 3.44 3.46 -27.59
N GLN A 259 2.32 3.07 -26.97
CA GLN A 259 1.65 3.82 -25.92
C GLN A 259 1.73 3.14 -24.55
N TYR A 260 1.69 1.81 -24.50
CA TYR A 260 1.54 1.05 -23.25
C TYR A 260 2.58 -0.05 -23.08
N ALA A 261 2.90 -0.34 -21.82
CA ALA A 261 3.62 -1.53 -21.38
C ALA A 261 2.71 -2.39 -20.49
N TRP A 262 2.81 -3.70 -20.61
CA TRP A 262 2.11 -4.67 -19.76
C TRP A 262 3.12 -5.36 -18.88
N VAL A 263 2.96 -5.20 -17.57
CA VAL A 263 3.89 -5.69 -16.55
C VAL A 263 3.14 -6.68 -15.66
N ASP A 264 3.65 -7.89 -15.56
CA ASP A 264 3.18 -8.85 -14.57
C ASP A 264 3.81 -8.54 -13.22
N VAL A 265 3.04 -8.68 -12.16
CA VAL A 265 3.46 -8.46 -10.79
C VAL A 265 3.29 -9.75 -10.02
N TYR A 266 4.31 -10.10 -9.24
CA TYR A 266 4.22 -11.14 -8.22
C TYR A 266 4.90 -10.65 -6.95
N SER A 267 4.18 -10.64 -5.84
CA SER A 267 4.68 -10.22 -4.53
C SER A 267 4.58 -11.38 -3.55
N ASN A 268 5.55 -11.52 -2.66
CA ASN A 268 5.51 -12.44 -1.53
C ASN A 268 5.60 -11.67 -0.21
N PHE A 269 4.81 -12.07 0.78
CA PHE A 269 4.71 -11.41 2.08
C PHE A 269 5.31 -12.28 3.19
N SER A 270 6.12 -11.65 4.04
CA SER A 270 6.72 -12.26 5.23
C SER A 270 6.79 -11.25 6.38
N ILE A 271 6.74 -11.71 7.64
CA ILE A 271 6.97 -10.83 8.80
C ILE A 271 8.43 -10.38 8.83
N ASP A 272 8.65 -9.10 9.09
CA ASP A 272 9.95 -8.59 9.54
C ASP A 272 10.14 -8.94 11.01
N LYS A 273 10.81 -10.07 11.26
CA LYS A 273 11.01 -10.57 12.62
C LYS A 273 11.91 -9.67 13.46
N ASP A 274 12.85 -8.97 12.83
CA ASP A 274 13.82 -8.14 13.55
C ASP A 274 13.17 -6.85 14.02
N MET A 275 12.36 -6.23 13.15
CA MET A 275 11.50 -5.11 13.56
C MET A 275 10.45 -5.54 14.60
N LEU A 276 9.86 -6.73 14.46
CA LEU A 276 8.89 -7.20 15.45
C LEU A 276 9.53 -7.41 16.84
N ARG A 277 10.80 -7.83 16.90
CA ARG A 277 11.57 -7.95 18.15
C ARG A 277 11.94 -6.62 18.75
N SER A 278 12.31 -5.63 17.94
CA SER A 278 12.61 -4.28 18.45
C SER A 278 11.39 -3.63 19.10
N LEU A 279 10.18 -3.97 18.64
CA LEU A 279 8.90 -3.57 19.21
C LEU A 279 8.48 -4.39 20.46
N GLY A 280 9.33 -5.31 20.93
CA GLY A 280 9.11 -6.08 22.16
C GLY A 280 8.39 -7.42 21.99
N GLY A 281 8.17 -7.90 20.76
CA GLY A 281 7.71 -9.26 20.48
C GLY A 281 8.85 -10.28 20.50
N SER A 282 8.56 -11.58 20.56
CA SER A 282 9.62 -12.62 20.39
C SER A 282 10.02 -12.81 18.91
N GLY A 283 9.11 -12.45 17.99
CA GLY A 283 9.23 -12.68 16.55
C GLY A 283 8.77 -14.07 16.08
N ASP A 284 8.58 -15.04 16.97
CA ASP A 284 8.17 -16.41 16.62
C ASP A 284 6.69 -16.70 16.87
N GLU A 285 6.04 -15.85 17.68
CA GLU A 285 4.60 -15.88 17.93
C GLU A 285 3.78 -15.54 16.70
N VAL A 286 4.36 -14.87 15.71
CA VAL A 286 3.66 -14.38 14.52
C VAL A 286 4.30 -14.95 13.27
N THR A 287 3.49 -15.59 12.43
CA THR A 287 3.91 -16.05 11.10
C THR A 287 2.96 -15.51 10.06
N MET A 288 3.52 -15.05 8.95
CA MET A 288 2.74 -14.59 7.82
C MET A 288 3.28 -15.19 6.54
N THR A 289 2.37 -15.68 5.70
CA THR A 289 2.68 -16.19 4.38
C THR A 289 1.61 -15.73 3.42
N GLY A 290 1.99 -15.39 2.21
CA GLY A 290 1.03 -14.97 1.21
C GLY A 290 1.68 -14.51 -0.06
N TYR A 291 0.83 -14.22 -1.04
CA TYR A 291 1.26 -13.61 -2.27
C TYR A 291 0.24 -12.59 -2.75
N GLN A 292 0.71 -11.70 -3.62
CA GLN A 292 -0.11 -10.92 -4.52
C GLN A 292 0.37 -11.21 -5.94
N LYS A 293 -0.53 -11.31 -6.90
CA LYS A 293 -0.14 -11.48 -8.30
C LYS A 293 -1.11 -10.80 -9.23
N GLY A 294 -0.67 -10.42 -10.41
CA GLY A 294 -1.57 -9.86 -11.41
C GLY A 294 -0.85 -9.15 -12.53
N THR A 295 -1.57 -8.26 -13.20
CA THR A 295 -1.07 -7.55 -14.38
C THR A 295 -1.38 -6.07 -14.29
N MET A 296 -0.43 -5.24 -14.71
CA MET A 296 -0.55 -3.80 -14.77
C MET A 296 -0.33 -3.32 -16.21
N LYS A 297 -1.16 -2.39 -16.67
CA LYS A 297 -0.98 -1.66 -17.92
C LYS A 297 -0.50 -0.26 -17.60
N VAL A 298 0.69 0.09 -18.09
CA VAL A 298 1.39 1.34 -17.78
C VAL A 298 1.49 2.20 -19.02
N GLU A 299 1.14 3.48 -18.93
CA GLU A 299 1.38 4.45 -20.01
C GLU A 299 2.87 4.76 -20.10
N ARG A 300 3.49 4.50 -21.27
CA ARG A 300 4.94 4.61 -21.44
C ARG A 300 5.48 6.04 -21.29
N GLU A 301 4.70 7.03 -21.72
CA GLU A 301 5.12 8.44 -21.69
C GLU A 301 5.25 8.95 -20.24
N SER A 302 4.27 8.62 -19.40
CA SER A 302 4.17 9.14 -18.03
C SER A 302 4.63 8.16 -16.95
N GLY A 303 4.67 6.86 -17.26
CA GLY A 303 4.81 5.79 -16.28
C GLY A 303 3.55 5.55 -15.45
N TRP A 304 2.40 6.16 -15.77
CA TRP A 304 1.22 6.02 -14.94
C TRP A 304 0.52 4.67 -15.12
N SER A 305 0.08 4.06 -14.02
CA SER A 305 -0.74 2.84 -14.03
C SER A 305 -2.14 3.15 -14.57
N MET A 306 -2.44 2.65 -15.77
CA MET A 306 -3.72 2.87 -16.45
C MET A 306 -4.76 1.84 -16.08
N GLU A 307 -4.36 0.58 -15.97
CA GLU A 307 -5.21 -0.51 -15.53
C GLU A 307 -4.40 -1.44 -14.63
N SER A 308 -5.02 -2.00 -13.60
CA SER A 308 -4.42 -3.05 -12.77
C SER A 308 -5.48 -4.06 -12.39
N ASN A 309 -5.11 -5.33 -12.36
CA ASN A 309 -5.91 -6.41 -11.80
C ASN A 309 -4.99 -7.30 -10.97
N LEU A 310 -5.22 -7.32 -9.67
CA LEU A 310 -4.40 -8.01 -8.68
C LEU A 310 -5.27 -9.00 -7.89
N GLU A 311 -4.74 -10.19 -7.67
CA GLU A 311 -5.25 -11.20 -6.75
C GLU A 311 -4.31 -11.29 -5.55
N GLN A 312 -4.87 -11.31 -4.35
CA GLN A 312 -4.10 -11.44 -3.11
C GLN A 312 -4.58 -12.62 -2.30
N LYS A 313 -3.63 -13.32 -1.67
CA LYS A 313 -3.87 -14.30 -0.63
C LYS A 313 -2.87 -14.11 0.49
N LEU A 314 -3.34 -13.92 1.72
CA LEU A 314 -2.53 -13.76 2.91
C LEU A 314 -3.03 -14.71 4.00
N ASN A 315 -2.12 -15.30 4.75
CA ASN A 315 -2.40 -16.06 5.96
C ASN A 315 -1.48 -15.54 7.05
N LEU A 316 -2.07 -15.04 8.12
CA LEU A 316 -1.42 -14.62 9.34
C LEU A 316 -1.82 -15.58 10.45
N ASN A 317 -0.84 -16.15 11.14
CA ASN A 317 -1.08 -16.93 12.35
C ASN A 317 -0.33 -16.26 13.51
N MET A 318 -1.00 -16.13 14.63
CA MET A 318 -0.46 -15.53 15.84
C MET A 318 -0.74 -16.44 17.04
N GLU A 319 0.22 -16.55 17.94
CA GLU A 319 0.07 -17.19 19.24
C GLU A 319 0.43 -16.20 20.35
N ALA A 320 -0.54 -15.82 21.18
CA ALA A 320 -0.31 -14.91 22.30
C ALA A 320 -0.90 -15.50 23.58
N GLN A 321 -0.09 -15.59 24.64
CA GLN A 321 -0.53 -16.11 25.95
C GLN A 321 -1.19 -17.50 25.87
N GLY A 322 -0.68 -18.38 24.99
CA GLY A 322 -1.22 -19.73 24.76
C GLY A 322 -2.51 -19.77 23.94
N GLN A 323 -2.95 -18.64 23.37
CA GLN A 323 -4.12 -18.56 22.50
C GLN A 323 -3.68 -18.39 21.05
N LYS A 324 -4.26 -19.22 20.17
CA LYS A 324 -3.99 -19.17 18.73
C LYS A 324 -5.05 -18.35 18.02
N MET A 325 -4.59 -17.47 17.14
CA MET A 325 -5.39 -16.68 16.22
C MET A 325 -4.90 -16.94 14.81
N SER A 326 -5.81 -17.12 13.86
CA SER A 326 -5.46 -17.23 12.44
C SER A 326 -6.35 -16.31 11.62
N ILE A 327 -5.77 -15.52 10.73
CA ILE A 327 -6.46 -14.65 9.78
C ILE A 327 -6.05 -15.08 8.36
N SER A 328 -7.02 -15.41 7.52
CA SER A 328 -6.85 -15.68 6.10
C SER A 328 -7.57 -14.62 5.32
N ILE A 329 -6.86 -13.95 4.42
CA ILE A 329 -7.37 -12.90 3.54
C ILE A 329 -7.23 -13.40 2.11
N THR A 330 -8.31 -13.34 1.34
CA THR A 330 -8.26 -13.54 -0.11
C THR A 330 -9.02 -12.42 -0.76
N GLY A 331 -8.46 -11.80 -1.80
CA GLY A 331 -9.15 -10.68 -2.43
C GLY A 331 -8.67 -10.42 -3.85
N THR A 332 -9.42 -9.54 -4.50
CA THR A 332 -9.09 -8.99 -5.81
C THR A 332 -9.14 -7.48 -5.74
N SER A 333 -8.18 -6.80 -6.34
CA SER A 333 -8.19 -5.35 -6.53
C SER A 333 -8.10 -5.02 -8.01
N THR A 334 -8.92 -4.07 -8.44
CA THR A 334 -8.89 -3.53 -9.79
C THR A 334 -8.73 -2.03 -9.74
N LEU A 335 -7.88 -1.49 -10.61
CA LEU A 335 -7.68 -0.06 -10.80
C LEU A 335 -7.89 0.29 -12.26
N THR A 336 -8.53 1.42 -12.51
CA THR A 336 -8.65 2.01 -13.84
C THR A 336 -8.41 3.50 -13.76
N THR A 337 -7.56 4.02 -14.62
CA THR A 337 -7.21 5.43 -14.70
C THR A 337 -7.61 5.99 -16.05
N THR A 338 -8.19 7.19 -16.05
CA THR A 338 -8.43 7.98 -17.25
C THR A 338 -7.77 9.35 -17.11
N ARG A 339 -7.34 9.92 -18.23
CA ARG A 339 -6.84 11.29 -18.32
C ARG A 339 -7.97 12.28 -18.58
#